data_AF-A0A921LSE1-F1
#
_entry.id   AF-A0A921LSE1-F1
#
_cell.length_a   1.000
_cell.length_b   1.000
_cell.length_c   1.000
_cell.angle_alpha   90.00
_cell.angle_beta   90.00
_cell.angle_gamma   90.00
#
_symmetry.space_group_name_H-M   'P 1'
#
loop_
_entity.id
_entity.type
_entity.pdbx_description
1 polymer ?
#
loop_
_entity_poly.entity_id
_entity_poly.type
_entity_poly.pdbx_seq_one_letter_code
_entity_poly.pdbx_strand_id
1 'polypeptide(L)'
;MYLRKSRKKNGRVYLTIVEGYRDGRGKNMSRTVESLGYVDDLERSGIADPVAHFTEECARRNEARRAQTEPVMVKIPPLQRVDKRDGEARVELGAAVVDAYLNRDLGLLSFFERRRTARKVGFDPYRVLELLAWDRIAHSSSKKGAWERRSAFPRKCPFSLDDVYRALTYLDERRDELVAHANASLEAARGPRDTRVLYYDVTNYYFEVEGEDGFRMRGVSKENRPSPIVQMGLFLDADGIPLDYALFPGNVPDVSTLVPAMDRAGVRFGPDSPERVVVVADRGLNSSANIARCILDGNGYVFSQSVRGADRELKSWVLSEEGYAANAAGTWKVKSRIGEKAVYVAGEDGRRRRVMVPVKQVAFWSRDFAERSRAERAKVVEKSLRAIERGDAARAYERSSSRYARPVPVDPGTGEVGATAWSLDEARIAEDARCDGYYCIVTSEQDMADGEVIDC
;
A
#
# COMPACT_ATOMS: atom_id res chain seq x y z
N MET A 1 -32.36 47.43 8.01
CA MET A 1 -33.29 47.52 9.16
C MET A 1 -33.97 48.87 9.14
N TYR A 2 -35.19 48.98 9.66
CA TYR A 2 -35.92 50.24 9.81
C TYR A 2 -36.87 50.17 11.00
N LEU A 3 -37.24 51.33 11.55
CA LEU A 3 -38.20 51.43 12.63
C LEU A 3 -39.63 51.33 12.08
N ARG A 4 -40.40 50.34 12.54
CA ARG A 4 -41.82 50.17 12.20
C ARG A 4 -42.70 50.65 13.34
N LYS A 5 -43.57 51.61 13.03
CA LYS A 5 -44.61 52.14 13.92
C LYS A 5 -45.92 51.39 13.67
N SER A 6 -46.47 50.76 14.69
CA SER A 6 -47.75 50.03 14.59
C SER A 6 -48.76 50.64 15.54
N ARG A 7 -49.82 51.27 14.99
CA ARG A 7 -50.94 51.76 15.80
C ARG A 7 -51.81 50.58 16.23
N LYS A 8 -51.98 50.39 17.53
CA LYS A 8 -52.77 49.29 18.09
C LYS A 8 -54.23 49.75 18.30
N LYS A 9 -55.16 48.79 18.45
CA LYS A 9 -56.61 49.06 18.61
C LYS A 9 -56.93 49.94 19.83
N ASN A 10 -56.03 49.99 20.81
CA ASN A 10 -56.10 50.85 22.00
C ASN A 10 -55.59 52.29 21.75
N GLY A 11 -55.34 52.68 20.49
CA GLY A 11 -54.89 54.02 20.12
C GLY A 11 -53.39 54.27 20.30
N ARG A 12 -52.69 53.42 21.06
CA ARG A 12 -51.25 53.54 21.37
C ARG A 12 -50.38 53.12 20.20
N VAL A 13 -49.20 53.74 20.09
CA VAL A 13 -48.21 53.44 19.04
C VAL A 13 -47.14 52.52 19.61
N TYR A 14 -46.92 51.38 18.94
CA TYR A 14 -45.91 50.40 19.32
C TYR A 14 -44.74 50.43 18.33
N LEU A 15 -43.50 50.45 18.86
CA LEU A 15 -42.27 50.50 18.08
C LEU A 15 -41.62 49.12 17.97
N THR A 16 -41.20 48.77 16.76
CA THR A 16 -40.47 47.53 16.44
C THR A 16 -39.36 47.82 15.45
N ILE A 17 -38.18 47.23 15.66
CA ILE A 17 -37.10 47.25 14.66
C ILE A 17 -37.32 46.07 13.72
N VAL A 18 -37.40 46.35 12.43
CA VAL A 18 -37.73 45.38 11.40
C VAL A 18 -36.59 45.29 10.39
N GLU A 19 -36.28 44.07 9.96
CA GLU A 19 -35.31 43.78 8.92
C GLU A 19 -36.01 43.21 7.69
N GLY A 20 -35.81 43.86 6.54
CA GLY A 20 -36.23 43.34 5.25
C GLY A 20 -35.22 42.31 4.73
N TYR A 21 -35.70 41.20 4.19
CA TYR A 21 -34.90 40.19 3.49
C TYR A 21 -35.69 39.65 2.29
N ARG A 22 -35.04 39.02 1.32
CA ARG A 22 -35.72 38.34 0.20
C ARG A 22 -35.79 36.85 0.48
N ASP A 23 -36.94 36.23 0.22
CA ASP A 23 -37.06 34.77 0.27
C ASP A 23 -36.39 34.11 -0.95
N GLY A 24 -36.28 32.78 -0.94
CA GLY A 24 -35.70 32.01 -2.04
C GLY A 24 -36.45 32.11 -3.38
N ARG A 25 -37.62 32.79 -3.41
CA ARG A 25 -38.42 33.07 -4.61
C ARG A 25 -38.36 34.54 -5.03
N GLY A 26 -37.51 35.35 -4.39
CA GLY A 26 -37.28 36.76 -4.72
C GLY A 26 -38.33 37.74 -4.14
N LYS A 27 -39.26 37.28 -3.30
CA LYS A 27 -40.26 38.15 -2.68
C LYS A 27 -39.66 38.89 -1.49
N ASN A 28 -39.93 40.20 -1.40
CA ASN A 28 -39.53 41.01 -0.25
C ASN A 28 -40.35 40.60 0.99
N MET A 29 -39.65 40.07 1.99
CA MET A 29 -40.19 39.69 3.29
C MET A 29 -39.61 40.62 4.37
N SER A 30 -40.24 40.64 5.53
CA SER A 30 -39.71 41.35 6.69
C SER A 30 -39.83 40.51 7.96
N ARG A 31 -38.81 40.56 8.81
CA ARG A 31 -38.81 39.91 10.14
C ARG A 31 -38.60 40.95 11.22
N THR A 32 -39.28 40.78 12.35
CA THR A 32 -39.06 41.60 13.54
C THR A 32 -37.74 41.19 14.18
N VAL A 33 -36.83 42.14 14.34
CA VAL A 33 -35.54 41.95 15.01
C VAL A 33 -35.68 42.19 16.50
N GLU A 34 -36.39 43.25 16.86
CA GLU A 34 -36.51 43.70 18.25
C GLU A 34 -37.84 44.41 18.47
N SER A 35 -38.49 44.14 19.61
CA SER A 35 -39.73 44.80 20.02
C SER A 35 -39.43 45.78 21.14
N LEU A 36 -39.63 47.07 20.89
CA LEU A 36 -39.13 48.14 21.76
C LEU A 36 -40.15 48.58 22.81
N GLY A 37 -41.46 48.41 22.54
CA GLY A 37 -42.53 48.83 23.46
C GLY A 37 -43.42 49.93 22.88
N TYR A 38 -44.28 50.50 23.72
CA TYR A 38 -45.14 51.61 23.35
C TYR A 38 -44.43 52.96 23.52
N VAL A 39 -44.69 53.89 22.62
CA VAL A 39 -44.07 55.23 22.62
C VAL A 39 -44.26 55.94 23.96
N ASP A 40 -45.48 55.91 24.50
CA ASP A 40 -45.83 56.60 25.75
C ASP A 40 -45.21 55.97 27.00
N ASP A 41 -44.86 54.68 26.96
CA ASP A 41 -44.09 54.04 28.04
C ASP A 41 -42.60 54.41 27.93
N LEU A 42 -42.08 54.54 26.71
CA LEU A 42 -40.69 54.89 26.44
C LEU A 42 -40.38 56.37 26.75
N GLU A 43 -41.35 57.26 26.51
CA GLU A 43 -41.31 58.65 26.95
C GLU A 43 -41.26 58.74 28.48
N ARG A 44 -42.08 57.94 29.17
CA ARG A 44 -42.09 57.86 30.64
C ARG A 44 -40.81 57.25 31.22
N SER A 45 -40.09 56.42 30.48
CA SER A 45 -38.78 55.89 30.89
C SER A 45 -37.61 56.84 30.65
N GLY A 46 -37.87 58.08 30.20
CA GLY A 46 -36.85 59.12 30.05
C GLY A 46 -36.29 59.30 28.62
N ILE A 47 -36.90 58.69 27.60
CA ILE A 47 -36.51 58.92 26.21
C ILE A 47 -37.42 60.01 25.63
N ALA A 48 -36.92 61.25 25.52
CA ALA A 48 -37.72 62.42 25.13
C ALA A 48 -38.40 62.30 23.75
N ASP A 49 -37.74 61.63 22.79
CA ASP A 49 -38.33 61.25 21.50
C ASP A 49 -37.91 59.82 21.14
N PRO A 50 -38.70 58.79 21.52
CA PRO A 50 -38.37 57.40 21.23
C PRO A 50 -38.30 57.11 19.73
N VAL A 51 -39.08 57.84 18.93
CA VAL A 51 -39.12 57.63 17.48
C VAL A 51 -37.81 58.08 16.84
N ALA A 52 -37.34 59.28 17.15
CA ALA A 52 -36.07 59.78 16.62
C ALA A 52 -34.89 58.92 17.11
N HIS A 53 -34.84 58.63 18.41
CA HIS A 53 -33.77 57.83 19.02
C HIS A 53 -33.61 56.46 18.35
N PHE A 54 -34.69 55.69 18.21
CA PHE A 54 -34.62 54.35 17.61
C PHE A 54 -34.51 54.38 16.08
N THR A 55 -34.83 55.50 15.43
CA THR A 55 -34.57 55.69 14.00
C THR A 55 -33.07 55.88 13.76
N GLU A 56 -32.40 56.67 14.58
CA GLU A 56 -30.95 56.89 14.53
C GLU A 56 -30.19 55.60 14.88
N GLU A 57 -30.65 54.85 15.88
CA GLU A 57 -30.10 53.54 16.23
C GLU A 57 -30.22 52.53 15.06
N CYS A 58 -31.35 52.53 14.34
CA CYS A 58 -31.50 51.71 13.12
C CYS A 58 -30.50 52.12 12.02
N ALA A 59 -30.23 53.42 11.86
CA ALA A 59 -29.26 53.92 10.88
C ALA A 59 -27.84 53.47 11.24
N ARG A 60 -27.44 53.64 12.50
CA ARG A 60 -26.14 53.19 13.03
C ARG A 60 -25.93 51.69 12.84
N ARG A 61 -26.94 50.87 13.15
CA ARG A 61 -26.88 49.40 12.95
C ARG A 61 -26.78 49.01 11.47
N ASN A 62 -27.44 49.75 10.57
CA ASN A 62 -27.33 49.51 9.13
C ASN A 62 -25.94 49.85 8.58
N GLU A 63 -25.33 50.93 9.06
CA GLU A 63 -23.99 51.36 8.67
C GLU A 63 -22.93 50.37 9.13
N ALA A 64 -22.97 49.95 10.40
CA ALA A 64 -22.07 48.93 10.94
C ALA A 64 -22.17 47.60 10.16
N ARG A 65 -23.38 47.21 9.74
CA ARG A 65 -23.56 46.00 8.93
C ARG A 65 -23.05 46.19 7.51
N ARG A 66 -23.26 47.35 6.88
CA ARG A 66 -22.70 47.64 5.54
C ARG A 66 -21.18 47.54 5.56
N ALA A 67 -20.52 48.08 6.60
CA ALA A 67 -19.07 47.93 6.77
C ALA A 67 -18.62 46.46 6.90
N GLN A 68 -19.43 45.60 7.53
CA GLN A 68 -19.13 44.16 7.64
C GLN A 68 -19.48 43.33 6.39
N THR A 69 -20.34 43.85 5.51
CA THR A 69 -20.84 43.14 4.31
C THR A 69 -20.45 43.82 3.01
N GLU A 70 -19.51 44.77 3.05
CA GLU A 70 -18.97 45.39 1.86
C GLU A 70 -18.38 44.31 0.95
N PRO A 71 -18.79 44.24 -0.33
CA PRO A 71 -18.25 43.28 -1.26
C PRO A 71 -16.76 43.55 -1.44
N VAL A 72 -15.94 42.52 -1.22
CA VAL A 72 -14.51 42.57 -1.52
C VAL A 72 -14.34 42.73 -3.03
N MET A 73 -14.06 43.96 -3.47
CA MET A 73 -13.75 44.27 -4.85
C MET A 73 -12.33 43.84 -5.18
N VAL A 74 -12.18 42.64 -5.75
CA VAL A 74 -10.91 42.17 -6.31
C VAL A 74 -10.70 42.82 -7.68
N LYS A 75 -9.86 43.85 -7.76
CA LYS A 75 -9.46 44.47 -9.03
C LYS A 75 -8.30 43.68 -9.63
N ILE A 76 -8.50 43.06 -10.79
CA ILE A 76 -7.46 42.37 -11.56
C ILE A 76 -7.12 43.23 -12.79
N PRO A 77 -5.98 43.93 -12.83
CA PRO A 77 -5.57 44.70 -14.00
C PRO A 77 -5.39 43.82 -15.25
N PRO A 78 -5.85 44.24 -16.45
CA PRO A 78 -5.76 43.43 -17.67
C PRO A 78 -4.33 43.05 -18.09
N LEU A 79 -3.34 43.85 -17.69
CA LEU A 79 -1.93 43.65 -17.99
C LEU A 79 -1.15 43.04 -16.80
N GLN A 80 -1.84 42.68 -15.71
CA GLN A 80 -1.20 42.01 -14.58
C GLN A 80 -0.66 40.67 -15.05
N ARG A 81 0.67 40.57 -15.12
CA ARG A 81 1.34 39.32 -15.42
C ARG A 81 1.36 38.46 -14.16
N VAL A 82 0.99 37.19 -14.30
CA VAL A 82 1.21 36.19 -13.26
C VAL A 82 2.71 35.98 -13.12
N ASP A 83 3.25 36.12 -11.90
CA ASP A 83 4.65 35.79 -11.66
C ASP A 83 4.82 34.27 -11.80
N LYS A 84 5.48 33.85 -12.89
CA LYS A 84 5.70 32.43 -13.17
C LYS A 84 6.70 31.79 -12.20
N ARG A 85 7.42 32.58 -11.40
CA ARG A 85 8.36 32.11 -10.37
C ARG A 85 7.65 31.85 -9.04
N ASP A 86 6.44 32.37 -8.87
CA ASP A 86 5.61 32.06 -7.72
C ASP A 86 5.02 30.65 -7.89
N GLY A 87 5.67 29.68 -7.25
CA GLY A 87 5.27 28.27 -7.30
C GLY A 87 3.93 27.99 -6.62
N GLU A 88 3.46 28.88 -5.74
CA GLU A 88 2.20 28.69 -5.01
C GLU A 88 0.96 28.83 -5.91
N ALA A 89 1.11 29.39 -7.11
CA ALA A 89 0.03 29.55 -8.08
C ALA A 89 -0.11 28.38 -9.09
N ARG A 90 0.70 27.33 -8.97
CA ARG A 90 0.68 26.20 -9.92
C ARG A 90 -0.17 25.05 -9.38
N VAL A 91 -1.25 24.74 -10.09
CA VAL A 91 -2.11 23.58 -9.82
C VAL A 91 -1.77 22.46 -10.78
N GLU A 92 -1.56 21.26 -10.26
CA GLU A 92 -1.25 20.06 -11.02
C GLU A 92 -2.53 19.29 -11.39
N LEU A 93 -3.04 19.57 -12.59
CA LEU A 93 -4.27 18.95 -13.09
C LEU A 93 -4.16 17.44 -13.33
N GLY A 94 -2.94 16.87 -13.33
CA GLY A 94 -2.73 15.42 -13.37
C GLY A 94 -3.41 14.67 -12.22
N ALA A 95 -3.68 15.34 -11.10
CA ALA A 95 -4.48 14.82 -9.99
C ALA A 95 -5.89 14.36 -10.42
N ALA A 96 -6.47 14.94 -11.48
CA ALA A 96 -7.78 14.54 -11.99
C ALA A 96 -7.80 13.09 -12.49
N VAL A 97 -6.67 12.58 -12.99
CA VAL A 97 -6.56 11.17 -13.40
C VAL A 97 -6.68 10.26 -12.19
N VAL A 98 -5.91 10.54 -11.14
CA VAL A 98 -5.94 9.76 -9.89
C VAL A 98 -7.35 9.81 -9.28
N ASP A 99 -7.95 10.99 -9.20
CA ASP A 99 -9.29 11.18 -8.67
C ASP A 99 -10.36 10.39 -9.45
N ALA A 100 -10.24 10.33 -10.78
CA ALA A 100 -11.15 9.53 -11.61
C ALA A 100 -11.08 8.05 -11.23
N TYR A 101 -9.90 7.47 -11.03
CA TYR A 101 -9.77 6.07 -10.60
C TYR A 101 -10.25 5.85 -9.17
N LEU A 102 -9.90 6.74 -8.22
CA LEU A 102 -10.32 6.63 -6.83
C LEU A 102 -11.86 6.66 -6.70
N ASN A 103 -12.55 7.42 -7.55
CA ASN A 103 -14.00 7.61 -7.42
C ASN A 103 -14.83 6.75 -8.34
N ARG A 104 -14.44 6.64 -9.61
CA ARG A 104 -15.23 5.90 -10.61
C ARG A 104 -15.04 4.40 -10.45
N ASP A 105 -13.79 3.98 -10.26
CA ASP A 105 -13.46 2.55 -10.29
C ASP A 105 -13.44 2.00 -8.86
N LEU A 106 -12.72 2.65 -7.95
CA LEU A 106 -12.59 2.19 -6.56
C LEU A 106 -13.75 2.69 -5.65
N GLY A 107 -14.59 3.60 -6.14
CA GLY A 107 -15.81 4.02 -5.44
C GLY A 107 -15.55 4.70 -4.09
N LEU A 108 -14.35 5.22 -3.84
CA LEU A 108 -13.91 5.62 -2.50
C LEU A 108 -14.72 6.79 -1.96
N LEU A 109 -15.07 7.79 -2.79
CA LEU A 109 -15.92 8.90 -2.35
C LEU A 109 -17.21 8.40 -1.68
N SER A 110 -17.90 7.44 -2.32
CA SER A 110 -19.15 6.86 -1.80
C SER A 110 -18.96 6.09 -0.49
N PHE A 111 -17.78 5.49 -0.27
CA PHE A 111 -17.43 4.79 0.95
C PHE A 111 -17.37 5.73 2.14
N PHE A 112 -16.74 6.90 1.96
CA PHE A 112 -16.56 7.89 3.02
C PHE A 112 -17.80 8.77 3.21
N GLU A 113 -18.52 9.15 2.15
CA GLU A 113 -19.74 9.96 2.27
C GLU A 113 -20.82 9.28 3.12
N ARG A 114 -21.06 7.98 2.90
CA ARG A 114 -22.02 7.20 3.71
C ARG A 114 -21.66 7.16 5.20
N ARG A 115 -20.37 7.24 5.53
CA ARG A 115 -19.84 7.15 6.91
C ARG A 115 -19.59 8.51 7.56
N ARG A 116 -19.51 9.60 6.78
CA ARG A 116 -19.37 10.98 7.29
C ARG A 116 -20.58 11.39 8.13
N THR A 117 -21.76 10.87 7.80
CA THR A 117 -23.00 11.07 8.55
C THR A 117 -22.97 10.44 9.95
N ALA A 118 -22.06 9.50 10.21
CA ALA A 118 -22.05 8.69 11.43
C ALA A 118 -21.08 9.19 12.53
N ARG A 119 -20.14 10.13 12.28
CA ARG A 119 -19.14 10.55 13.31
C ARG A 119 -18.66 12.01 13.24
N LYS A 120 -18.34 12.53 14.43
CA LYS A 120 -17.77 13.87 14.73
C LYS A 120 -16.26 13.97 14.44
N VAL A 121 -15.78 13.58 13.27
CA VAL A 121 -14.38 13.82 12.89
C VAL A 121 -14.26 15.25 12.36
N GLY A 122 -13.33 16.05 12.91
CA GLY A 122 -13.16 17.47 12.56
C GLY A 122 -12.52 17.73 11.18
N PHE A 123 -12.19 16.68 10.44
CA PHE A 123 -11.57 16.73 9.12
C PHE A 123 -12.20 15.72 8.17
N ASP A 124 -11.94 15.87 6.87
CA ASP A 124 -12.41 14.97 5.82
C ASP A 124 -11.34 13.89 5.53
N PRO A 125 -11.51 12.64 5.99
CA PRO A 125 -10.51 11.58 5.79
C PRO A 125 -10.33 11.21 4.32
N TYR A 126 -11.38 11.33 3.51
CA TYR A 126 -11.30 11.08 2.06
C TYR A 126 -10.42 12.14 1.39
N ARG A 127 -10.60 13.42 1.74
CA ARG A 127 -9.76 14.51 1.22
C ARG A 127 -8.28 14.29 1.53
N VAL A 128 -7.96 13.74 2.72
CA VAL A 128 -6.59 13.38 3.09
C VAL A 128 -6.09 12.23 2.23
N LEU A 129 -6.85 11.13 2.12
CA LEU A 129 -6.48 9.97 1.30
C LEU A 129 -6.21 10.36 -0.16
N GLU A 130 -7.08 11.19 -0.74
CA GLU A 130 -6.96 11.67 -2.12
C GLU A 130 -5.66 12.46 -2.34
N LEU A 131 -5.34 13.39 -1.43
CA LEU A 131 -4.08 14.13 -1.46
C LEU A 131 -2.87 13.19 -1.37
N LEU A 132 -2.91 12.23 -0.44
CA LEU A 132 -1.79 11.31 -0.21
C LEU A 132 -1.59 10.34 -1.39
N ALA A 133 -2.67 9.87 -2.00
CA ALA A 133 -2.62 8.99 -3.17
C ALA A 133 -2.06 9.73 -4.40
N TRP A 134 -2.54 10.96 -4.64
CA TRP A 134 -1.98 11.80 -5.70
C TRP A 134 -0.50 12.10 -5.47
N ASP A 135 -0.11 12.53 -4.27
CA ASP A 135 1.28 12.85 -3.96
C ASP A 135 2.18 11.64 -4.14
N ARG A 136 1.71 10.44 -3.75
CA ARG A 136 2.46 9.19 -3.94
C ARG A 136 2.78 8.93 -5.42
N ILE A 137 1.86 9.23 -6.32
CA ILE A 137 2.05 9.01 -7.76
C ILE A 137 2.90 10.12 -8.40
N ALA A 138 2.62 11.38 -8.05
CA ALA A 138 3.24 12.52 -8.71
C ALA A 138 4.63 12.88 -8.15
N HIS A 139 4.83 12.78 -6.84
CA HIS A 139 6.02 13.28 -6.14
C HIS A 139 6.66 12.28 -5.18
N SER A 140 5.95 11.21 -4.80
CA SER A 140 6.41 10.13 -3.92
C SER A 140 7.01 10.58 -2.59
N SER A 141 6.45 11.62 -1.96
CA SER A 141 7.07 12.20 -0.76
C SER A 141 6.55 11.65 0.58
N SER A 142 7.06 12.22 1.67
CA SER A 142 6.54 12.00 3.02
C SER A 142 5.12 12.56 3.19
N LYS A 143 4.39 12.09 4.20
CA LYS A 143 3.04 12.61 4.52
C LYS A 143 3.04 14.11 4.80
N LYS A 144 4.10 14.59 5.47
CA LYS A 144 4.37 16.02 5.68
C LYS A 144 4.63 16.74 4.35
N GLY A 145 5.46 16.17 3.47
CA GLY A 145 5.75 16.75 2.15
C GLY A 145 4.49 16.88 1.28
N ALA A 146 3.61 15.88 1.30
CA ALA A 146 2.31 15.92 0.62
C ALA A 146 1.44 17.07 1.18
N TRP A 147 1.40 17.24 2.51
CA TRP A 147 0.67 18.33 3.15
C TRP A 147 1.27 19.70 2.82
N GLU A 148 2.59 19.84 2.81
CA GLU A 148 3.28 21.08 2.45
C GLU A 148 3.01 21.49 1.00
N ARG A 149 2.91 20.51 0.08
CA ARG A 149 2.58 20.74 -1.34
C ARG A 149 1.09 20.75 -1.66
N ARG A 150 0.20 20.73 -0.67
CA ARG A 150 -1.26 20.67 -0.89
C ARG A 150 -1.82 21.83 -1.72
N SER A 151 -1.11 22.96 -1.84
CA SER A 151 -1.49 24.07 -2.72
C SER A 151 -1.43 23.71 -4.21
N ALA A 152 -0.56 22.76 -4.58
CA ALA A 152 -0.46 22.27 -5.96
C ALA A 152 -1.58 21.27 -6.30
N PHE A 153 -2.27 20.74 -5.30
CA PHE A 153 -3.41 19.84 -5.50
C PHE A 153 -4.67 20.64 -5.89
N PRO A 154 -5.45 20.25 -6.92
CA PRO A 154 -6.53 21.07 -7.47
C PRO A 154 -7.73 21.26 -6.55
N ARG A 155 -7.83 20.49 -5.47
CA ARG A 155 -8.94 20.58 -4.53
C ARG A 155 -8.48 21.12 -3.19
N LYS A 156 -9.35 21.88 -2.53
CA LYS A 156 -9.05 22.47 -1.22
C LYS A 156 -8.80 21.37 -0.19
N CYS A 157 -7.71 21.51 0.55
CA CYS A 157 -7.34 20.63 1.65
C CYS A 157 -7.44 21.39 2.98
N PRO A 158 -8.67 21.60 3.52
CA PRO A 158 -8.90 22.37 4.75
C PRO A 158 -8.61 21.53 5.99
N PHE A 159 -7.39 20.99 6.10
CA PHE A 159 -6.95 20.16 7.22
C PHE A 159 -5.51 20.49 7.63
N SER A 160 -5.22 20.30 8.91
CA SER A 160 -3.89 20.46 9.48
C SER A 160 -3.00 19.27 9.18
N LEU A 161 -1.69 19.39 9.45
CA LEU A 161 -0.78 18.24 9.37
C LEU A 161 -1.17 17.16 10.40
N ASP A 162 -1.64 17.55 11.58
CA ASP A 162 -2.12 16.62 12.60
C ASP A 162 -3.32 15.81 12.11
N ASP A 163 -4.21 16.43 11.35
CA ASP A 163 -5.34 15.74 10.71
C ASP A 163 -4.86 14.69 9.69
N VAL A 164 -3.77 14.97 8.96
CA VAL A 164 -3.16 13.98 8.06
C VAL A 164 -2.73 12.75 8.83
N TYR A 165 -2.09 12.91 9.99
CA TYR A 165 -1.69 11.77 10.83
C TYR A 165 -2.88 11.07 11.48
N ARG A 166 -3.87 11.81 12.00
CA ARG A 166 -5.13 11.24 12.52
C ARG A 166 -5.88 10.42 11.47
N ALA A 167 -5.83 10.84 10.21
CA ALA A 167 -6.45 10.12 9.11
C ALA A 167 -5.82 8.73 8.90
N LEU A 168 -4.53 8.53 9.16
CA LEU A 168 -3.88 7.23 9.01
C LEU A 168 -4.47 6.20 9.98
N THR A 169 -4.66 6.57 11.24
CA THR A 169 -5.35 5.72 12.23
C THR A 169 -6.79 5.45 11.81
N TYR A 170 -7.50 6.48 11.32
CA TYR A 170 -8.87 6.31 10.83
C TYR A 170 -8.97 5.28 9.69
N LEU A 171 -8.00 5.31 8.76
CA LEU A 171 -7.92 4.40 7.62
C LEU A 171 -7.57 2.98 8.08
N ASP A 172 -6.61 2.81 8.99
CA ASP A 172 -6.20 1.50 9.50
C ASP A 172 -7.37 0.77 10.19
N GLU A 173 -8.12 1.46 11.04
CA GLU A 173 -9.32 0.92 11.71
C GLU A 173 -10.38 0.39 10.73
N ARG A 174 -10.37 0.83 9.48
CA ARG A 174 -11.38 0.53 8.45
C ARG A 174 -10.78 -0.14 7.23
N ARG A 175 -9.53 -0.59 7.29
CA ARG A 175 -8.80 -1.07 6.12
C ARG A 175 -9.52 -2.24 5.45
N ASP A 176 -10.08 -3.17 6.23
CA ASP A 176 -10.75 -4.37 5.71
C ASP A 176 -12.05 -3.96 4.98
N GLU A 177 -12.86 -3.08 5.58
CA GLU A 177 -14.06 -2.54 4.94
C GLU A 177 -13.72 -1.72 3.67
N LEU A 178 -12.63 -0.96 3.70
CA LEU A 178 -12.20 -0.10 2.60
C LEU A 178 -11.72 -0.94 1.41
N VAL A 179 -10.91 -1.97 1.65
CA VAL A 179 -10.44 -2.91 0.62
C VAL A 179 -11.63 -3.68 0.03
N ALA A 180 -12.52 -4.23 0.87
CA ALA A 180 -13.70 -4.94 0.39
C ALA A 180 -14.62 -4.04 -0.47
N HIS A 181 -14.84 -2.80 -0.06
CA HIS A 181 -15.62 -1.84 -0.85
C HIS A 181 -14.93 -1.50 -2.17
N ALA A 182 -13.62 -1.25 -2.14
CA ALA A 182 -12.85 -0.93 -3.35
C ALA A 182 -12.89 -2.07 -4.37
N ASN A 183 -12.76 -3.31 -3.90
CA ASN A 183 -12.86 -4.51 -4.73
C ASN A 183 -14.25 -4.64 -5.36
N ALA A 184 -15.32 -4.54 -4.57
CA ALA A 184 -16.70 -4.62 -5.08
C ALA A 184 -17.03 -3.49 -6.07
N SER A 185 -16.53 -2.27 -5.80
CA SER A 185 -16.69 -1.14 -6.71
C SER A 185 -15.95 -1.37 -8.03
N LEU A 186 -14.74 -1.92 -7.96
CA LEU A 186 -13.94 -2.22 -9.14
C LEU A 186 -14.64 -3.25 -10.03
N GLU A 187 -15.20 -4.30 -9.42
CA GLU A 187 -15.98 -5.31 -10.14
C GLU A 187 -17.21 -4.73 -10.82
N ALA A 188 -17.95 -3.86 -10.11
CA ALA A 188 -19.11 -3.18 -10.67
C ALA A 188 -18.73 -2.25 -11.85
N ALA A 189 -17.55 -1.63 -11.79
CA ALA A 189 -17.10 -0.67 -12.80
C ALA A 189 -16.44 -1.35 -14.02
N ARG A 190 -15.75 -2.47 -13.84
CA ARG A 190 -14.88 -3.09 -14.86
C ARG A 190 -15.22 -4.53 -15.20
N GLY A 191 -16.17 -5.15 -14.50
CA GLY A 191 -16.49 -6.57 -14.64
C GLY A 191 -15.83 -7.42 -13.55
N PRO A 192 -16.21 -8.71 -13.44
CA PRO A 192 -15.70 -9.60 -12.41
C PRO A 192 -14.18 -9.72 -12.46
N ARG A 193 -13.53 -9.84 -11.29
CA ARG A 193 -12.09 -10.07 -11.23
C ARG A 193 -11.73 -11.49 -11.61
N ASP A 194 -10.58 -11.65 -12.27
CA ASP A 194 -10.06 -12.97 -12.60
C ASP A 194 -9.21 -13.52 -11.46
N THR A 195 -9.88 -14.19 -10.51
CA THR A 195 -9.23 -14.79 -9.33
C THR A 195 -8.75 -16.22 -9.56
N ARG A 196 -8.80 -16.74 -10.80
CA ARG A 196 -8.37 -18.11 -11.10
C ARG A 196 -6.89 -18.34 -10.79
N VAL A 197 -6.08 -17.29 -10.93
CA VAL A 197 -4.66 -17.26 -10.57
C VAL A 197 -4.45 -16.16 -9.55
N LEU A 198 -3.81 -16.50 -8.43
CA LEU A 198 -3.48 -15.56 -7.37
C LEU A 198 -1.97 -15.45 -7.21
N TYR A 199 -1.44 -14.28 -7.48
CA TYR A 199 -0.02 -13.98 -7.26
C TYR A 199 0.18 -13.58 -5.81
N TYR A 200 1.19 -14.16 -5.16
CA TYR A 200 1.56 -13.78 -3.81
C TYR A 200 3.04 -13.39 -3.73
N ASP A 201 3.27 -12.13 -3.33
CA ASP A 201 4.60 -11.58 -3.09
C ASP A 201 4.73 -11.05 -1.66
N VAL A 202 5.96 -11.09 -1.13
CA VAL A 202 6.29 -10.60 0.21
C VAL A 202 7.32 -9.49 0.12
N THR A 203 6.91 -8.28 0.48
CA THR A 203 7.76 -7.10 0.58
C THR A 203 7.98 -6.70 2.04
N ASN A 204 8.89 -5.75 2.30
CA ASN A 204 9.06 -5.17 3.63
C ASN A 204 9.24 -3.66 3.64
N TYR A 205 8.81 -3.05 4.75
CA TYR A 205 8.97 -1.63 5.04
C TYR A 205 9.93 -1.47 6.22
N TYR A 206 11.00 -0.70 6.04
CA TYR A 206 11.92 -0.38 7.13
C TYR A 206 11.47 0.85 7.91
N PHE A 207 11.83 0.88 9.19
CA PHE A 207 11.50 1.97 10.10
C PHE A 207 12.76 2.48 10.79
N GLU A 208 12.93 3.80 10.84
CA GLU A 208 13.99 4.45 11.60
C GLU A 208 13.53 4.61 13.06
N VAL A 209 13.55 3.49 13.78
CA VAL A 209 13.19 3.41 15.20
C VAL A 209 14.32 2.75 15.98
N GLU A 210 14.53 3.21 17.21
CA GLU A 210 15.66 2.76 18.04
C GLU A 210 15.48 1.34 18.59
N GLY A 211 14.23 0.86 18.68
CA GLY A 211 13.90 -0.43 19.31
C GLY A 211 12.88 -1.26 18.54
N GLU A 212 12.74 -2.50 18.98
CA GLU A 212 11.71 -3.43 18.53
C GLU A 212 10.49 -3.36 19.45
N ASP A 213 9.29 -3.50 18.91
CA ASP A 213 8.03 -3.38 19.66
C ASP A 213 7.07 -4.56 19.48
N GLY A 214 7.59 -5.70 19.04
CA GLY A 214 6.81 -6.91 18.78
C GLY A 214 6.16 -6.96 17.39
N PHE A 215 6.12 -5.84 16.67
CA PHE A 215 5.65 -5.80 15.28
C PHE A 215 6.74 -5.30 14.34
N ARG A 216 7.33 -4.14 14.65
CA ARG A 216 8.56 -3.67 14.00
C ARG A 216 9.72 -4.44 14.61
N MET A 217 10.19 -5.45 13.89
CA MET A 217 11.23 -6.38 14.36
C MET A 217 12.38 -6.42 13.35
N ARG A 218 13.61 -6.65 13.80
CA ARG A 218 14.75 -6.85 12.89
C ARG A 218 14.60 -8.20 12.20
N GLY A 219 14.80 -8.18 10.89
CA GLY A 219 14.71 -9.36 10.04
C GLY A 219 15.50 -9.16 8.75
N VAL A 220 15.29 -10.05 7.78
CA VAL A 220 15.98 -9.98 6.49
C VAL A 220 15.34 -8.88 5.64
N SER A 221 15.85 -7.66 5.75
CA SER A 221 15.45 -6.52 4.93
C SER A 221 15.82 -6.76 3.45
N LYS A 222 14.89 -6.49 2.51
CA LYS A 222 15.19 -6.60 1.06
C LYS A 222 16.22 -5.54 0.63
N GLU A 223 16.25 -4.40 1.34
CA GLU A 223 17.27 -3.34 1.18
C GLU A 223 18.55 -3.59 1.99
N ASN A 224 18.66 -4.74 2.67
CA ASN A 224 19.81 -5.09 3.51
C ASN A 224 20.10 -4.05 4.61
N ARG A 225 19.06 -3.42 5.17
CA ARG A 225 19.15 -2.49 6.30
C ARG A 225 19.05 -3.23 7.64
N PRO A 226 19.80 -2.79 8.68
CA PRO A 226 19.72 -3.40 10.02
C PRO A 226 18.53 -2.91 10.85
N SER A 227 17.81 -1.90 10.35
CA SER A 227 16.67 -1.30 11.06
C SER A 227 15.49 -2.28 11.17
N PRO A 228 14.64 -2.14 12.20
CA PRO A 228 13.40 -2.90 12.28
C PRO A 228 12.54 -2.73 11.02
N ILE A 229 11.91 -3.83 10.61
CA ILE A 229 11.04 -3.90 9.43
C ILE A 229 9.64 -4.41 9.83
N VAL A 230 8.69 -4.23 8.94
CA VAL A 230 7.40 -4.95 8.90
C VAL A 230 7.30 -5.63 7.55
N GLN A 231 6.86 -6.89 7.53
CA GLN A 231 6.61 -7.60 6.28
C GLN A 231 5.16 -7.39 5.82
N MET A 232 4.97 -7.35 4.51
CA MET A 232 3.66 -7.31 3.87
C MET A 232 3.57 -8.40 2.81
N GLY A 233 2.65 -9.33 3.01
CA GLY A 233 2.18 -10.25 1.98
C GLY A 233 1.08 -9.60 1.18
N LEU A 234 1.18 -9.63 -0.16
CA LEU A 234 0.23 -9.01 -1.07
C LEU A 234 -0.30 -10.06 -2.04
N PHE A 235 -1.64 -10.17 -2.14
CA PHE A 235 -2.29 -10.93 -3.19
C PHE A 235 -2.66 -10.02 -4.37
N LEU A 236 -2.36 -10.48 -5.58
CA LEU A 236 -2.84 -9.91 -6.83
C LEU A 236 -3.68 -10.94 -7.58
N ASP A 237 -4.65 -10.47 -8.36
CA ASP A 237 -5.40 -11.30 -9.29
C ASP A 237 -4.60 -11.58 -10.58
N ALA A 238 -5.22 -12.30 -11.54
CA ALA A 238 -4.58 -12.65 -12.80
C ALA A 238 -4.24 -11.44 -13.68
N ASP A 239 -4.88 -10.29 -13.47
CA ASP A 239 -4.61 -9.03 -14.15
C ASP A 239 -3.54 -8.19 -13.43
N GLY A 240 -2.98 -8.69 -12.32
CA GLY A 240 -1.98 -8.01 -11.50
C GLY A 240 -2.57 -6.90 -10.62
N ILE A 241 -3.88 -6.89 -10.40
CA ILE A 241 -4.55 -5.91 -9.54
C ILE A 241 -4.55 -6.41 -8.09
N PRO A 242 -4.15 -5.57 -7.11
CA PRO A 242 -4.20 -5.93 -5.70
C PRO A 242 -5.60 -6.37 -5.22
N LEU A 243 -5.65 -7.54 -4.59
CA LEU A 243 -6.85 -8.12 -4.00
C LEU A 243 -6.97 -7.81 -2.51
N ASP A 244 -5.96 -8.22 -1.75
CA ASP A 244 -5.87 -8.07 -0.30
C ASP A 244 -4.40 -8.17 0.15
N TYR A 245 -4.13 -7.78 1.40
CA TYR A 245 -2.81 -7.85 2.00
C TYR A 245 -2.86 -8.28 3.46
N ALA A 246 -1.74 -8.82 3.93
CA ALA A 246 -1.51 -9.16 5.33
C ALA A 246 -0.18 -8.56 5.80
N LEU A 247 -0.17 -8.03 7.02
CA LEU A 247 1.04 -7.49 7.65
C LEU A 247 1.54 -8.45 8.72
N PHE A 248 2.86 -8.62 8.78
CA PHE A 248 3.53 -9.54 9.71
C PHE A 248 4.70 -8.85 10.41
N PRO A 249 5.05 -9.30 11.64
CA PRO A 249 6.25 -8.82 12.30
C PRO A 249 7.51 -9.02 11.44
N GLY A 250 8.45 -8.09 11.52
CA GLY A 250 9.60 -8.06 10.63
C GLY A 250 10.54 -9.27 10.66
N ASN A 251 10.53 -10.03 11.74
CA ASN A 251 11.34 -11.23 11.92
C ASN A 251 10.64 -12.52 11.44
N VAL A 252 9.39 -12.43 10.99
CA VAL A 252 8.67 -13.56 10.39
C VAL A 252 9.38 -13.93 9.08
N PRO A 253 9.74 -15.21 8.86
CA PRO A 253 10.29 -15.63 7.57
C PRO A 253 9.23 -15.61 6.46
N ASP A 254 9.60 -15.13 5.26
CA ASP A 254 8.69 -15.05 4.09
C ASP A 254 7.89 -16.35 3.89
N VAL A 255 8.56 -17.50 3.99
CA VAL A 255 7.97 -18.85 3.83
C VAL A 255 6.75 -19.12 4.70
N SER A 256 6.65 -18.46 5.87
CA SER A 256 5.59 -18.67 6.85
C SER A 256 4.42 -17.69 6.72
N THR A 257 4.47 -16.76 5.77
CA THR A 257 3.45 -15.72 5.59
C THR A 257 2.28 -16.15 4.72
N LEU A 258 2.50 -17.05 3.75
CA LEU A 258 1.48 -17.43 2.76
C LEU A 258 0.26 -18.08 3.39
N VAL A 259 0.42 -19.08 4.26
CA VAL A 259 -0.72 -19.78 4.87
C VAL A 259 -1.61 -18.83 5.70
N PRO A 260 -1.06 -18.02 6.63
CA PRO A 260 -1.86 -17.01 7.33
C PRO A 260 -2.53 -15.99 6.40
N ALA A 261 -1.85 -15.59 5.31
CA ALA A 261 -2.43 -14.67 4.34
C ALA A 261 -3.61 -15.31 3.59
N MET A 262 -3.47 -16.57 3.15
CA MET A 262 -4.56 -17.34 2.53
C MET A 262 -5.75 -17.49 3.49
N ASP A 263 -5.49 -17.76 4.77
CA ASP A 263 -6.53 -17.89 5.80
C ASP A 263 -7.32 -16.59 5.97
N ARG A 264 -6.63 -15.46 6.03
CA ARG A 264 -7.24 -14.13 6.15
C ARG A 264 -8.08 -13.79 4.91
N ALA A 265 -7.54 -14.04 3.73
CA ALA A 265 -8.18 -13.72 2.46
C ALA A 265 -9.29 -14.73 2.07
N GLY A 266 -9.50 -15.79 2.86
CA GLY A 266 -10.50 -16.81 2.57
C GLY A 266 -10.18 -17.67 1.34
N VAL A 267 -8.90 -17.80 0.98
CA VAL A 267 -8.45 -18.53 -0.21
C VAL A 267 -8.50 -20.03 0.05
N ARG A 268 -9.69 -20.62 -0.11
CA ARG A 268 -9.94 -22.07 0.07
C ARG A 268 -10.99 -22.52 -0.94
N PHE A 269 -10.80 -23.68 -1.56
CA PHE A 269 -11.84 -24.32 -2.36
C PHE A 269 -12.78 -25.11 -1.44
N GLY A 270 -14.09 -24.90 -1.55
CA GLY A 270 -15.07 -25.59 -0.73
C GLY A 270 -16.52 -25.11 -0.96
N PRO A 271 -17.48 -25.61 -0.17
CA PRO A 271 -18.91 -25.25 -0.33
C PRO A 271 -19.18 -23.75 -0.26
N ASP A 272 -18.38 -23.03 0.53
CA ASP A 272 -18.50 -21.57 0.75
C ASP A 272 -17.63 -20.74 -0.23
N SER A 273 -16.82 -21.39 -1.07
CA SER A 273 -15.94 -20.76 -2.07
C SER A 273 -15.75 -21.73 -3.24
N PRO A 274 -16.63 -21.65 -4.25
CA PRO A 274 -16.78 -22.69 -5.28
C PRO A 274 -15.71 -22.64 -6.37
N GLU A 275 -14.77 -21.68 -6.32
CA GLU A 275 -13.77 -21.50 -7.36
C GLU A 275 -12.39 -21.94 -6.85
N ARG A 276 -11.84 -22.97 -7.50
CA ARG A 276 -10.46 -23.40 -7.29
C ARG A 276 -9.52 -22.34 -7.84
N VAL A 277 -8.53 -21.95 -7.05
CA VAL A 277 -7.49 -20.99 -7.48
C VAL A 277 -6.13 -21.65 -7.64
N VAL A 278 -5.26 -21.07 -8.47
CA VAL A 278 -3.85 -21.45 -8.58
C VAL A 278 -3.00 -20.36 -7.91
N VAL A 279 -2.31 -20.70 -6.82
CA VAL A 279 -1.44 -19.76 -6.11
C VAL A 279 -0.06 -19.73 -6.75
N VAL A 280 0.33 -18.60 -7.32
CA VAL A 280 1.67 -18.37 -7.84
C VAL A 280 2.51 -17.69 -6.77
N ALA A 281 3.69 -18.25 -6.50
CA ALA A 281 4.55 -17.66 -5.49
C ALA A 281 6.04 -17.92 -5.73
N ASP A 282 6.83 -16.98 -5.21
CA ASP A 282 8.25 -16.93 -5.44
C ASP A 282 9.02 -18.04 -4.70
N ARG A 283 10.30 -18.23 -5.04
CA ARG A 283 11.12 -19.35 -4.53
C ARG A 283 11.20 -19.40 -3.00
N GLY A 284 11.16 -18.25 -2.33
CA GLY A 284 11.21 -18.16 -0.87
C GLY A 284 10.00 -18.80 -0.17
N LEU A 285 8.90 -18.99 -0.90
CA LEU A 285 7.64 -19.52 -0.40
C LEU A 285 7.44 -21.01 -0.73
N ASN A 286 8.35 -21.60 -1.50
CA ASN A 286 8.30 -23.01 -1.86
C ASN A 286 8.69 -23.89 -0.65
N SER A 287 7.69 -24.29 0.14
CA SER A 287 7.86 -25.18 1.29
C SER A 287 6.81 -26.28 1.31
N SER A 288 7.13 -27.37 2.02
CA SER A 288 6.16 -28.46 2.21
C SER A 288 4.88 -28.00 2.90
N ALA A 289 4.96 -27.06 3.85
CA ALA A 289 3.78 -26.54 4.53
C ALA A 289 2.86 -25.79 3.57
N ASN A 290 3.43 -24.94 2.72
CA ASN A 290 2.66 -24.16 1.74
C ASN A 290 2.07 -25.04 0.64
N ILE A 291 2.86 -25.99 0.10
CA ILE A 291 2.38 -26.97 -0.89
C ILE A 291 1.26 -27.83 -0.30
N ALA A 292 1.47 -28.38 0.90
CA ALA A 292 0.45 -29.16 1.58
C ALA A 292 -0.82 -28.34 1.78
N ARG A 293 -0.69 -27.06 2.14
CA ARG A 293 -1.83 -26.19 2.34
C ARG A 293 -2.63 -25.96 1.06
N CYS A 294 -1.98 -25.62 -0.05
CA CYS A 294 -2.66 -25.46 -1.34
C CYS A 294 -3.42 -26.73 -1.70
N ILE A 295 -2.78 -27.91 -1.61
CA ILE A 295 -3.41 -29.19 -1.95
C ILE A 295 -4.60 -29.51 -1.02
N LEU A 296 -4.45 -29.35 0.29
CA LEU A 296 -5.50 -29.65 1.27
C LEU A 296 -6.69 -28.72 1.14
N ASP A 297 -6.45 -27.46 0.76
CA ASP A 297 -7.50 -26.47 0.47
C ASP A 297 -8.08 -26.62 -0.94
N GLY A 298 -7.74 -27.68 -1.69
CA GLY A 298 -8.23 -27.95 -3.05
C GLY A 298 -7.70 -27.01 -4.14
N ASN A 299 -6.73 -26.16 -3.80
CA ASN A 299 -6.12 -25.18 -4.68
C ASN A 299 -4.93 -25.74 -5.46
N GLY A 300 -4.65 -25.15 -6.61
CA GLY A 300 -3.41 -25.35 -7.34
C GLY A 300 -2.29 -24.44 -6.81
N TYR A 301 -1.07 -24.70 -7.25
CA TYR A 301 0.08 -23.84 -7.00
C TYR A 301 1.08 -23.88 -8.14
N VAL A 302 1.78 -22.77 -8.35
CA VAL A 302 2.95 -22.63 -9.23
C VAL A 302 4.05 -21.97 -8.42
N PHE A 303 5.04 -22.75 -7.98
CA PHE A 303 6.12 -22.24 -7.13
C PHE A 303 7.48 -22.36 -7.80
N SER A 304 8.25 -21.27 -7.77
CA SER A 304 9.65 -21.31 -8.17
C SER A 304 10.46 -22.22 -7.24
N GLN A 305 11.37 -23.02 -7.79
CA GLN A 305 12.20 -23.98 -7.09
C GLN A 305 13.68 -23.67 -7.28
N SER A 306 14.40 -23.74 -6.17
CA SER A 306 15.85 -23.70 -6.15
C SER A 306 16.48 -24.84 -6.96
N VAL A 307 17.19 -24.53 -8.04
CA VAL A 307 18.09 -25.51 -8.69
C VAL A 307 19.34 -25.77 -7.84
N ARG A 308 19.97 -24.71 -7.30
CA ARG A 308 21.25 -24.81 -6.54
C ARG A 308 21.15 -25.70 -5.30
N GLY A 309 20.09 -25.51 -4.51
CA GLY A 309 19.75 -26.29 -3.32
C GLY A 309 18.70 -27.38 -3.55
N ALA A 310 18.47 -27.80 -4.79
CA ALA A 310 17.65 -28.98 -5.08
C ALA A 310 18.34 -30.26 -4.60
N ASP A 311 17.58 -31.35 -4.49
CA ASP A 311 18.15 -32.69 -4.36
C ASP A 311 18.98 -33.08 -5.59
N ARG A 312 19.76 -34.15 -5.44
CA ARG A 312 20.68 -34.63 -6.49
C ARG A 312 19.94 -35.02 -7.76
N GLU A 313 18.76 -35.60 -7.65
CA GLU A 313 17.99 -36.09 -8.79
C GLU A 313 17.52 -34.91 -9.64
N LEU A 314 16.78 -33.96 -9.04
CA LEU A 314 16.30 -32.78 -9.72
C LEU A 314 17.46 -31.95 -10.29
N LYS A 315 18.54 -31.74 -9.51
CA LYS A 315 19.71 -30.99 -9.98
C LYS A 315 20.36 -31.65 -11.19
N SER A 316 20.51 -32.99 -11.17
CA SER A 316 21.07 -33.72 -12.30
C SER A 316 20.17 -33.66 -13.54
N TRP A 317 18.85 -33.74 -13.36
CA TRP A 317 17.88 -33.62 -14.45
C TRP A 317 17.91 -32.22 -15.06
N VAL A 318 17.84 -31.15 -14.26
CA VAL A 318 17.88 -29.76 -14.75
C VAL A 318 19.16 -29.50 -15.55
N LEU A 319 20.30 -29.97 -15.07
CA LEU A 319 21.62 -29.74 -15.69
C LEU A 319 21.92 -30.67 -16.88
N SER A 320 21.12 -31.71 -17.10
CA SER A 320 21.24 -32.55 -18.31
C SER A 320 20.72 -31.79 -19.53
N GLU A 321 21.48 -31.77 -20.62
CA GLU A 321 21.05 -31.16 -21.89
C GLU A 321 19.90 -31.94 -22.56
N GLU A 322 19.70 -33.20 -22.17
CA GLU A 322 18.67 -34.05 -22.73
C GLU A 322 17.25 -33.51 -22.44
N GLY A 323 16.40 -33.53 -23.48
CA GLY A 323 15.00 -33.15 -23.42
C GLY A 323 14.71 -31.65 -23.53
N TYR A 324 15.73 -30.80 -23.63
CA TYR A 324 15.54 -29.36 -23.84
C TYR A 324 15.13 -29.02 -25.28
N ALA A 325 14.05 -28.26 -25.41
CA ALA A 325 13.69 -27.55 -26.64
C ALA A 325 14.28 -26.13 -26.57
N ALA A 326 15.23 -25.82 -27.46
CA ALA A 326 15.85 -24.50 -27.54
C ALA A 326 15.19 -23.62 -28.61
N ASN A 327 15.23 -22.31 -28.40
CA ASN A 327 14.88 -21.37 -29.47
C ASN A 327 15.97 -21.34 -30.56
N ALA A 328 15.63 -20.82 -31.75
CA ALA A 328 16.55 -20.79 -32.89
C ALA A 328 17.86 -20.03 -32.60
N ALA A 329 17.82 -19.04 -31.71
CA ALA A 329 18.98 -18.24 -31.34
C ALA A 329 19.86 -18.90 -30.26
N GLY A 330 19.45 -20.02 -29.67
CA GLY A 330 20.13 -20.68 -28.55
C GLY A 330 20.21 -19.82 -27.27
N THR A 331 19.36 -18.80 -27.14
CA THR A 331 19.33 -17.88 -25.99
C THR A 331 18.37 -18.34 -24.90
N TRP A 332 17.51 -19.30 -25.23
CA TRP A 332 16.50 -19.86 -24.34
C TRP A 332 16.31 -21.34 -24.61
N LYS A 333 16.07 -22.13 -23.56
CA LYS A 333 15.62 -23.52 -23.68
C LYS A 333 14.71 -23.91 -22.53
N VAL A 334 13.77 -24.81 -22.79
CA VAL A 334 12.80 -25.32 -21.81
C VAL A 334 12.62 -26.83 -21.93
N LYS A 335 12.35 -27.49 -20.80
CA LYS A 335 11.84 -28.86 -20.76
C LYS A 335 10.97 -29.05 -19.54
N SER A 336 10.13 -30.08 -19.56
CA SER A 336 9.33 -30.45 -18.42
C SER A 336 9.26 -31.97 -18.23
N ARG A 337 8.86 -32.37 -17.02
CA ARG A 337 8.50 -33.75 -16.69
C ARG A 337 7.41 -33.78 -15.63
N ILE A 338 6.65 -34.86 -15.60
CA ILE A 338 5.91 -35.24 -14.41
C ILE A 338 6.87 -35.99 -13.48
N GLY A 339 6.98 -35.53 -12.25
CA GLY A 339 7.80 -36.16 -11.22
C GLY A 339 7.05 -36.20 -9.89
N GLU A 340 7.75 -36.55 -8.83
CA GLU A 340 7.19 -36.53 -7.49
C GLU A 340 7.99 -35.59 -6.59
N LYS A 341 7.31 -35.00 -5.61
CA LYS A 341 7.94 -34.17 -4.59
C LYS A 341 7.57 -34.67 -3.21
N ALA A 342 8.58 -34.79 -2.34
CA ALA A 342 8.34 -35.08 -0.94
C ALA A 342 7.76 -33.86 -0.22
N VAL A 343 6.57 -34.01 0.33
CA VAL A 343 5.87 -33.01 1.14
C VAL A 343 5.67 -33.58 2.54
N TYR A 344 6.09 -32.81 3.54
CA TYR A 344 5.87 -33.13 4.94
C TYR A 344 4.57 -32.50 5.44
N VAL A 345 3.62 -33.33 5.85
CA VAL A 345 2.31 -32.93 6.36
C VAL A 345 2.23 -33.26 7.83
N ALA A 346 1.68 -32.37 8.65
CA ALA A 346 1.38 -32.66 10.05
C ALA A 346 0.09 -33.48 10.14
N GLY A 347 0.13 -34.65 10.77
CA GLY A 347 -1.07 -35.43 11.11
C GLY A 347 -1.82 -34.83 12.30
N GLU A 348 -3.04 -35.33 12.54
CA GLU A 348 -3.87 -34.94 13.71
C GLU A 348 -3.18 -35.24 15.05
N ASP A 349 -2.25 -36.21 15.06
CA ASP A 349 -1.39 -36.56 16.19
C ASP A 349 -0.20 -35.60 16.39
N GLY A 350 -0.11 -34.53 15.59
CA GLY A 350 0.98 -33.56 15.57
C GLY A 350 2.27 -34.08 14.93
N ARG A 351 2.31 -35.32 14.44
CA ARG A 351 3.52 -35.91 13.85
C ARG A 351 3.62 -35.57 12.37
N ARG A 352 4.82 -35.22 11.91
CA ARG A 352 5.09 -34.97 10.49
C ARG A 352 5.25 -36.29 9.74
N ARG A 353 4.48 -36.46 8.67
CA ARG A 353 4.53 -37.61 7.76
C ARG A 353 5.01 -37.15 6.40
N ARG A 354 5.87 -37.94 5.77
CA ARG A 354 6.35 -37.69 4.41
C ARG A 354 5.37 -38.32 3.42
N VAL A 355 4.88 -37.52 2.49
CA VAL A 355 3.99 -37.92 1.40
C VAL A 355 4.65 -37.52 0.08
N MET A 356 4.63 -38.41 -0.90
CA MET A 356 5.06 -38.08 -2.26
C MET A 356 3.85 -37.53 -3.01
N VAL A 357 3.95 -36.34 -3.58
CA VAL A 357 2.89 -35.73 -4.39
C VAL A 357 3.34 -35.63 -5.84
N PRO A 358 2.49 -35.99 -6.82
CA PRO A 358 2.81 -35.82 -8.22
C PRO A 358 2.84 -34.32 -8.56
N VAL A 359 3.87 -33.91 -9.29
CA VAL A 359 4.08 -32.50 -9.67
C VAL A 359 4.62 -32.42 -11.08
N LYS A 360 4.28 -31.35 -11.78
CA LYS A 360 5.01 -30.98 -13.00
C LYS A 360 6.21 -30.12 -12.62
N GLN A 361 7.36 -30.50 -13.15
CA GLN A 361 8.62 -29.75 -13.03
C GLN A 361 8.91 -29.14 -14.39
N VAL A 362 8.99 -27.82 -14.46
CA VAL A 362 9.36 -27.07 -15.67
C VAL A 362 10.71 -26.44 -15.44
N ALA A 363 11.71 -26.85 -16.19
CA ALA A 363 13.05 -26.30 -16.13
C ALA A 363 13.33 -25.50 -17.40
N PHE A 364 13.92 -24.33 -17.23
CA PHE A 364 14.32 -23.51 -18.36
C PHE A 364 15.64 -22.80 -18.09
N TRP A 365 16.30 -22.42 -19.18
CA TRP A 365 17.52 -21.66 -19.14
C TRP A 365 17.43 -20.44 -20.04
N SER A 366 17.96 -19.31 -19.59
CA SER A 366 18.10 -18.11 -20.40
C SER A 366 19.50 -17.51 -20.32
N ARG A 367 19.97 -16.98 -21.46
CA ARG A 367 21.26 -16.29 -21.54
C ARG A 367 21.32 -15.09 -20.61
N ASP A 368 20.31 -14.23 -20.65
CA ASP A 368 20.27 -13.00 -19.85
C ASP A 368 20.29 -13.31 -18.35
N PHE A 369 19.59 -14.36 -17.93
CA PHE A 369 19.66 -14.81 -16.54
C PHE A 369 20.99 -15.48 -16.19
N ALA A 370 21.62 -16.19 -17.12
CA ALA A 370 22.95 -16.76 -16.92
C ALA A 370 23.99 -15.66 -16.67
N GLU A 371 23.94 -14.59 -17.46
CA GLU A 371 24.80 -13.42 -17.31
C GLU A 371 24.57 -12.72 -15.98
N ARG A 372 23.30 -12.48 -15.61
CA ARG A 372 22.94 -11.89 -14.31
C ARG A 372 23.41 -12.75 -13.14
N SER A 373 23.13 -14.06 -13.17
CA SER A 373 23.51 -15.00 -12.10
C SER A 373 25.03 -15.09 -11.93
N ARG A 374 25.77 -15.07 -13.04
CA ARG A 374 27.24 -15.03 -13.04
C ARG A 374 27.76 -13.75 -12.40
N ALA A 375 27.20 -12.59 -12.76
CA ALA A 375 27.58 -11.30 -12.18
C ALA A 375 27.27 -11.23 -10.67
N GLU A 376 26.12 -11.75 -10.23
CA GLU A 376 25.76 -11.85 -8.82
C GLU A 376 26.72 -12.79 -8.06
N ARG A 377 27.06 -13.95 -8.63
CA ARG A 377 28.05 -14.86 -8.02
C ARG A 377 29.41 -14.17 -7.89
N ALA A 378 29.87 -13.47 -8.92
CA ALA A 378 31.16 -12.78 -8.91
C ALA A 378 31.27 -11.79 -7.74
N LYS A 379 30.20 -11.03 -7.45
CA LYS A 379 30.14 -10.14 -6.27
C LYS A 379 30.30 -10.90 -4.94
N VAL A 380 29.69 -12.08 -4.82
CA VAL A 380 29.79 -12.92 -3.60
C VAL A 380 31.18 -13.56 -3.48
N VAL A 381 31.81 -13.95 -4.60
CA VAL A 381 33.21 -14.43 -4.62
C VAL A 381 34.15 -13.32 -4.16
N GLU A 382 34.03 -12.12 -4.72
CA GLU A 382 34.84 -10.97 -4.32
C GLU A 382 34.66 -10.62 -2.84
N LYS A 383 33.42 -10.65 -2.34
CA LYS A 383 33.14 -10.44 -0.91
C LYS A 383 33.79 -11.50 -0.04
N SER A 384 33.78 -12.76 -0.47
CA SER A 384 34.41 -13.88 0.25
C SER A 384 35.94 -13.71 0.27
N LEU A 385 36.55 -13.31 -0.85
CA LEU A 385 37.98 -13.00 -0.95
C LEU A 385 38.39 -11.89 0.02
N ARG A 386 37.70 -10.75 -0.03
CA ARG A 386 37.99 -9.60 0.85
C ARG A 386 37.87 -9.97 2.32
N ALA A 387 36.96 -10.89 2.67
CA ALA A 387 36.81 -11.35 4.04
C ALA A 387 37.98 -12.25 4.50
N ILE A 388 38.49 -13.09 3.59
CA ILE A 388 39.69 -13.89 3.82
C ILE A 388 40.92 -12.98 4.02
N GLU A 389 41.11 -12.02 3.12
CA GLU A 389 42.25 -11.06 3.17
C GLU A 389 42.26 -10.23 4.46
N ARG A 390 41.09 -9.88 4.99
CA ARG A 390 40.95 -9.12 6.24
C ARG A 390 41.04 -9.96 7.51
N GLY A 391 41.08 -11.29 7.37
CA GLY A 391 41.05 -12.22 8.52
C GLY A 391 39.71 -12.27 9.25
N ASP A 392 38.61 -11.78 8.66
CA ASP A 392 37.27 -11.81 9.26
C ASP A 392 36.38 -12.95 8.71
N ALA A 393 36.96 -13.84 7.88
CA ALA A 393 36.29 -14.93 7.20
C ALA A 393 35.46 -15.82 8.13
N ALA A 394 35.92 -16.13 9.35
CA ALA A 394 35.14 -16.92 10.31
C ALA A 394 33.82 -16.23 10.69
N ARG A 395 33.87 -14.95 11.07
CA ARG A 395 32.70 -14.14 11.43
C ARG A 395 31.80 -13.90 10.21
N ALA A 396 32.40 -13.73 9.03
CA ALA A 396 31.68 -13.49 7.79
C ALA A 396 31.00 -14.76 7.25
N TYR A 397 31.58 -15.94 7.51
CA TYR A 397 31.04 -17.26 7.21
C TYR A 397 29.82 -17.58 8.07
N GLU A 398 29.89 -17.31 9.39
CA GLU A 398 28.75 -17.43 10.31
C GLU A 398 27.55 -16.56 9.88
N ARG A 399 27.82 -15.37 9.32
CA ARG A 399 26.79 -14.46 8.82
C ARG A 399 26.31 -14.78 7.41
N SER A 400 26.71 -15.92 6.82
CA SER A 400 26.45 -16.33 5.43
C SER A 400 26.93 -15.32 4.36
N SER A 401 27.72 -14.33 4.77
CA SER A 401 28.13 -13.19 3.97
C SER A 401 29.37 -13.46 3.12
N SER A 402 30.08 -14.56 3.42
CA SER A 402 31.26 -15.08 2.70
C SER A 402 31.08 -16.57 2.38
N ARG A 403 30.04 -16.89 1.60
CA ARG A 403 29.61 -18.25 1.23
C ARG A 403 30.73 -19.12 0.63
N TYR A 404 31.70 -18.52 -0.04
CA TYR A 404 32.78 -19.24 -0.72
C TYR A 404 34.10 -19.25 0.08
N ALA A 405 34.09 -18.82 1.34
CA ALA A 405 35.23 -19.01 2.23
C ALA A 405 35.12 -20.38 2.92
N ARG A 406 36.21 -21.16 2.92
CA ARG A 406 36.31 -22.44 3.64
C ARG A 406 37.55 -22.48 4.54
N PRO A 407 37.46 -23.10 5.74
CA PRO A 407 38.62 -23.31 6.58
C PRO A 407 39.56 -24.36 5.95
N VAL A 408 40.86 -24.14 6.07
CA VAL A 408 41.91 -25.06 5.68
C VAL A 408 42.39 -25.80 6.94
N PRO A 409 42.43 -27.13 6.96
CA PRO A 409 43.00 -27.89 8.07
C PRO A 409 44.48 -27.55 8.23
N VAL A 410 44.92 -27.20 9.45
CA VAL A 410 46.33 -26.93 9.76
C VAL A 410 47.04 -28.27 10.05
N ASP A 411 48.25 -28.43 9.51
CA ASP A 411 49.10 -29.61 9.70
C ASP A 411 49.54 -29.76 11.18
N PRO A 412 49.36 -30.92 11.83
CA PRO A 412 49.74 -31.15 13.22
C PRO A 412 51.25 -31.05 13.52
N GLY A 413 52.11 -31.10 12.49
CA GLY A 413 53.57 -31.21 12.63
C GLY A 413 54.31 -29.93 13.02
N THR A 414 53.73 -28.74 12.82
CA THR A 414 54.42 -27.46 13.08
C THR A 414 54.01 -26.77 14.38
N GLY A 415 52.96 -27.23 15.07
CA GLY A 415 52.64 -26.80 16.44
C GLY A 415 52.40 -25.31 16.67
N GLU A 416 52.40 -24.46 15.64
CA GLU A 416 52.02 -23.06 15.78
C GLU A 416 50.50 -22.95 15.91
N VAL A 417 50.04 -22.57 17.10
CA VAL A 417 48.66 -22.15 17.35
C VAL A 417 48.47 -20.77 16.72
N GLY A 418 48.22 -20.73 15.42
CA GLY A 418 47.98 -19.49 14.67
C GLY A 418 46.80 -19.67 13.72
N ALA A 419 45.70 -18.97 14.00
CA ALA A 419 44.51 -18.71 13.17
C ALA A 419 44.19 -19.74 12.06
N THR A 420 43.02 -20.41 12.14
CA THR A 420 42.45 -21.21 11.04
C THR A 420 42.66 -20.48 9.71
N ALA A 421 43.51 -21.03 8.83
CA ALA A 421 43.74 -20.43 7.52
C ALA A 421 42.45 -20.60 6.69
N TRP A 422 41.99 -19.53 6.06
CA TRP A 422 40.80 -19.57 5.20
C TRP A 422 41.23 -19.50 3.73
N SER A 423 40.54 -20.25 2.87
CA SER A 423 40.76 -20.23 1.42
C SER A 423 39.43 -20.13 0.68
N LEU A 424 39.49 -19.79 -0.61
CA LEU A 424 38.32 -19.90 -1.46
C LEU A 424 37.94 -21.37 -1.70
N ASP A 425 36.64 -21.63 -1.70
CA ASP A 425 36.04 -22.90 -2.09
C ASP A 425 35.77 -22.92 -3.59
N GLU A 426 36.82 -23.15 -4.38
CA GLU A 426 36.75 -23.19 -5.85
C GLU A 426 35.79 -24.27 -6.36
N ALA A 427 35.72 -25.42 -5.66
CA ALA A 427 34.82 -26.51 -6.01
C ALA A 427 33.35 -26.06 -5.90
N ARG A 428 32.99 -25.38 -4.81
CA ARG A 428 31.65 -24.83 -4.63
C ARG A 428 31.33 -23.72 -5.62
N ILE A 429 32.30 -22.85 -5.95
CA ILE A 429 32.14 -21.81 -6.98
C ILE A 429 31.82 -22.47 -8.33
N ALA A 430 32.57 -23.51 -8.71
CA ALA A 430 32.35 -24.23 -9.95
C ALA A 430 30.99 -24.95 -9.97
N GLU A 431 30.59 -25.55 -8.85
CA GLU A 431 29.28 -26.19 -8.72
C GLU A 431 28.12 -25.19 -8.86
N ASP A 432 28.19 -24.05 -8.17
CA ASP A 432 27.18 -22.99 -8.27
C ASP A 432 27.17 -22.36 -9.68
N ALA A 433 28.33 -22.27 -10.35
CA ALA A 433 28.45 -21.78 -11.73
C ALA A 433 27.71 -22.63 -12.75
N ARG A 434 27.66 -23.96 -12.56
CA ARG A 434 26.91 -24.86 -13.44
C ARG A 434 25.40 -24.58 -13.41
N CYS A 435 24.90 -24.02 -12.32
CA CYS A 435 23.48 -23.70 -12.16
C CYS A 435 23.11 -22.32 -12.72
N ASP A 436 24.05 -21.57 -13.29
CA ASP A 436 23.76 -20.25 -13.85
C ASP A 436 22.79 -20.31 -15.00
N GLY A 437 21.81 -19.41 -14.95
CA GLY A 437 20.81 -19.28 -16.01
C GLY A 437 19.69 -20.30 -15.91
N TYR A 438 19.77 -21.30 -15.03
CA TYR A 438 18.72 -22.30 -14.85
C TYR A 438 17.69 -21.88 -13.81
N TYR A 439 16.43 -21.97 -14.21
CA TYR A 439 15.26 -21.94 -13.33
C TYR A 439 14.56 -23.28 -13.32
N CYS A 440 13.85 -23.53 -12.23
CA CYS A 440 12.92 -24.64 -12.12
C CYS A 440 11.64 -24.10 -11.47
N ILE A 441 10.50 -24.45 -12.02
CA ILE A 441 9.18 -24.22 -11.45
C ILE A 441 8.58 -25.58 -11.11
N VAL A 442 7.88 -25.66 -10.00
CA VAL A 442 7.13 -26.85 -9.60
C VAL A 442 5.68 -26.48 -9.37
N THR A 443 4.80 -27.20 -10.05
CA THR A 443 3.36 -26.89 -10.09
C THR A 443 2.52 -28.15 -9.90
N SER A 444 1.32 -27.97 -9.34
CA SER A 444 0.25 -28.96 -9.36
C SER A 444 -0.46 -29.08 -10.71
N GLU A 445 -0.33 -28.06 -11.58
CA GLU A 445 -1.00 -28.00 -12.88
C GLU A 445 -0.25 -28.87 -13.91
N GLN A 446 -0.49 -30.18 -13.87
CA GLN A 446 0.25 -31.16 -14.67
C GLN A 446 -0.02 -31.07 -16.17
N ASP A 447 -1.22 -30.62 -16.54
CA ASP A 447 -1.65 -30.49 -17.94
C ASP A 447 -1.40 -29.10 -18.53
N MET A 448 -1.03 -28.12 -17.70
CA MET A 448 -0.77 -26.74 -18.14
C MET A 448 0.46 -26.69 -19.05
N ALA A 449 0.40 -25.95 -20.16
CA ALA A 449 1.52 -25.87 -21.10
C ALA A 449 2.77 -25.24 -20.45
N ASP A 450 3.97 -25.65 -20.91
CA ASP A 450 5.23 -25.17 -20.31
C ASP A 450 5.35 -23.65 -20.37
N GLY A 451 4.92 -23.03 -21.47
CA GLY A 451 4.90 -21.57 -21.63
C GLY A 451 3.98 -20.89 -20.63
N GLU A 452 2.77 -21.41 -20.44
CA GLU A 452 1.82 -20.87 -19.46
C GLU A 452 2.36 -20.96 -18.03
N VAL A 453 3.04 -22.06 -17.67
CA VAL A 453 3.69 -22.20 -16.35
C VAL A 453 4.83 -21.18 -16.17
N ILE A 454 5.51 -20.80 -17.26
CA ILE A 454 6.62 -19.82 -17.24
C ILE A 454 6.12 -18.38 -17.20
N ASP A 455 5.01 -18.10 -17.88
CA ASP A 455 4.37 -16.77 -17.92
C ASP A 455 3.56 -16.47 -16.65
N CYS A 456 3.27 -17.51 -15.86
CA CYS A 456 2.66 -17.41 -14.53
C CYS A 456 3.52 -16.64 -13.54
#